data_AF-V5FIE3-F1
#
_entry.id   AF-V5FIE3-F1
#
_cell.length_a   1.000
_cell.length_b   1.000
_cell.length_c   1.000
_cell.angle_alpha   90.00
_cell.angle_beta   90.00
_cell.angle_gamma   90.00
#
_symmetry.space_group_name_H-M   'P 1'
#
loop_
_entity.id
_entity.type
_entity.pdbx_description
1 polymer ?
#
loop_
_entity_poly.entity_id
_entity_poly.type
_entity_poly.pdbx_seq_one_letter_code
_entity_poly.pdbx_strand_id
1 'polypeptide(L)'
;MEIYQKEMNSQQPQKEKEFELDRHRQRIQEFSLYCEQHNISVLKDDFDYIQTIGVVARRKNILKDIYPDLPVDKDGLVSWNFIKDKLQSSNQMAGYIGLNDFVVMVHPYFRRGMFLLNNWAPLFVELFWRVEDDNIDAYIALDFDNVRVNTESFFYMEADTWFGAPFDRNIENIPDGISKLRPPLDIERVLNNSIFNDAYSLDVKWSSKGNIRTFQALEFKHEDVTVELDGVTYHPVRYIHAEYDLNKKAFRHFDGAVQHFLPNEYHQRIDMDFNFDSKSLNSLKAKNIKLFKFNGEFSVNFWVEFCSHFYIGNPLIFEYFTGNYPDHVTDSLNRIREKVVT
;
A
#
# COMPACT_ATOMS: atom_id res chain seq x y z
N MET A 1 -20.53 -25.03 26.39
CA MET A 1 -19.46 -24.07 26.68
C MET A 1 -18.87 -23.48 25.40
N GLU A 2 -18.46 -24.27 24.40
CA GLU A 2 -17.89 -23.73 23.15
C GLU A 2 -18.82 -22.80 22.35
N ILE A 3 -20.12 -23.07 22.26
CA ILE A 3 -21.08 -22.20 21.56
C ILE A 3 -21.24 -20.86 22.31
N TYR A 4 -21.36 -20.90 23.64
CA TYR A 4 -21.42 -19.71 24.49
C TYR A 4 -20.11 -18.89 24.45
N GLN A 5 -18.95 -19.54 24.38
CA GLN A 5 -17.67 -18.88 24.21
C GLN A 5 -17.56 -18.20 22.84
N LYS A 6 -18.08 -18.85 21.79
CA LYS A 6 -18.10 -18.33 20.42
C LYS A 6 -19.06 -17.16 20.25
N GLU A 7 -20.21 -17.20 20.93
CA GLU A 7 -21.20 -16.10 20.99
C GLU A 7 -20.72 -14.93 21.87
N MET A 8 -20.01 -15.19 22.96
CA MET A 8 -19.37 -14.12 23.75
C MET A 8 -18.24 -13.44 22.97
N ASN A 9 -17.42 -14.21 22.25
CA ASN A 9 -16.34 -13.68 21.41
C ASN A 9 -16.87 -12.91 20.19
N SER A 10 -18.05 -13.25 19.65
CA SER A 10 -18.63 -12.53 18.51
C SER A 10 -19.28 -11.20 18.88
N GLN A 11 -19.73 -11.03 20.14
CA GLN A 11 -20.31 -9.78 20.63
C GLN A 11 -19.26 -8.79 21.16
N GLN A 12 -18.06 -9.25 21.47
CA GLN A 12 -17.00 -8.43 22.08
C GLN A 12 -16.57 -7.24 21.20
N PRO A 13 -16.38 -7.37 19.87
CA PRO A 13 -16.01 -6.24 19.01
C PRO A 13 -17.09 -5.15 18.95
N GLN A 14 -18.36 -5.55 18.94
CA GLN A 14 -19.49 -4.60 18.92
C GLN A 14 -19.58 -3.82 20.24
N LYS A 15 -19.38 -4.49 21.38
CA LYS A 15 -19.35 -3.84 22.70
C LYS A 15 -18.17 -2.88 22.83
N GLU A 16 -17.00 -3.27 22.34
CA GLU A 16 -15.81 -2.40 22.32
C GLU A 16 -16.05 -1.16 21.46
N LYS A 17 -16.62 -1.33 20.26
CA LYS A 17 -17.03 -0.22 19.40
C LYS A 17 -17.99 0.73 20.11
N GLU A 18 -19.07 0.21 20.70
CA GLU A 18 -20.05 1.04 21.41
C GLU A 18 -19.42 1.80 22.59
N PHE A 19 -18.55 1.15 23.34
CA PHE A 19 -17.81 1.75 24.44
C PHE A 19 -16.88 2.88 23.96
N GLU A 20 -16.08 2.65 22.93
CA GLU A 20 -15.12 3.64 22.42
C GLU A 20 -15.82 4.83 21.74
N LEU A 21 -16.94 4.60 21.04
CA LEU A 21 -17.77 5.68 20.50
C LEU A 21 -18.41 6.53 21.61
N ASP A 22 -18.86 5.92 22.71
CA ASP A 22 -19.39 6.66 23.85
C ASP A 22 -18.30 7.44 24.60
N ARG A 23 -17.14 6.81 24.81
CA ARG A 23 -15.96 7.42 25.43
C ARG A 23 -15.49 8.67 24.68
N HIS A 24 -15.54 8.64 23.35
CA HIS A 24 -15.14 9.76 22.50
C HIS A 24 -16.32 10.63 22.02
N ARG A 25 -17.50 10.52 22.64
CA ARG A 25 -18.73 11.24 22.26
C ARG A 25 -18.54 12.75 22.12
N GLN A 26 -17.82 13.39 23.04
CA GLN A 26 -17.58 14.84 22.96
C GLN A 26 -16.79 15.19 21.69
N ARG A 27 -15.75 14.41 21.38
CA ARG A 27 -14.92 14.66 20.19
C ARG A 27 -15.69 14.41 18.89
N ILE A 28 -16.54 13.39 18.88
CA ILE A 28 -17.49 13.13 17.78
C ILE A 28 -18.40 14.34 17.56
N GLN A 29 -18.96 14.91 18.63
CA GLN A 29 -19.81 16.10 18.55
C GLN A 29 -19.05 17.33 18.03
N GLU A 30 -17.84 17.57 18.53
CA GLU A 30 -16.97 18.65 18.04
C GLU A 30 -16.68 18.51 16.54
N PHE A 31 -16.36 17.29 16.08
CA PHE A 31 -16.12 17.02 14.68
C PHE A 31 -17.39 17.16 13.81
N SER A 32 -18.56 16.72 14.31
CA SER A 32 -19.84 16.94 13.64
C SER A 32 -20.13 18.44 13.46
N LEU A 33 -19.92 19.26 14.49
CA LEU A 33 -20.09 20.71 14.42
C LEU A 33 -19.11 21.34 13.41
N TYR A 34 -17.86 20.89 13.40
CA TYR A 34 -16.86 21.33 12.43
C TYR A 34 -17.27 20.99 10.98
N CYS A 35 -17.83 19.79 10.75
CA CYS A 35 -18.40 19.41 9.47
C CYS A 35 -19.61 20.28 9.07
N GLU A 36 -20.50 20.59 10.01
CA GLU A 36 -21.65 21.47 9.78
C GLU A 36 -21.22 22.87 9.34
N GLN A 37 -20.14 23.42 9.92
CA GLN A 37 -19.54 24.69 9.49
C GLN A 37 -19.07 24.67 8.02
N HIS A 38 -18.75 23.49 7.50
CA HIS A 38 -18.37 23.25 6.11
C HIS A 38 -19.55 22.78 5.24
N ASN A 39 -20.79 22.89 5.74
CA ASN A 39 -22.03 22.43 5.09
C ASN A 39 -22.10 20.91 4.84
N ILE A 40 -21.46 20.12 5.70
CA ILE A 40 -21.43 18.66 5.63
C ILE A 40 -22.27 18.11 6.78
N SER A 41 -23.42 17.50 6.46
CA SER A 41 -24.24 16.83 7.46
C SER A 41 -23.67 15.45 7.77
N VAL A 42 -22.84 15.33 8.81
CA VAL A 42 -22.34 14.02 9.29
C VAL A 42 -23.38 13.38 10.19
N LEU A 43 -23.75 12.13 9.89
CA LEU A 43 -24.73 11.38 10.65
C LEU A 43 -24.05 10.57 11.76
N LYS A 44 -24.83 10.20 12.78
CA LYS A 44 -24.35 9.31 13.84
C LYS A 44 -23.80 7.98 13.29
N ASP A 45 -24.40 7.48 12.22
CA ASP A 45 -24.02 6.22 11.57
C ASP A 45 -22.76 6.34 10.70
N ASP A 46 -22.26 7.56 10.48
CA ASP A 46 -21.00 7.79 9.76
C ASP A 46 -19.77 7.49 10.67
N PHE A 47 -19.96 7.27 11.97
CA PHE A 47 -18.86 7.01 12.90
C PHE A 47 -18.66 5.51 13.17
N ASP A 48 -17.40 5.09 13.15
CA ASP A 48 -16.96 3.73 13.42
C ASP A 48 -15.78 3.72 14.38
N TYR A 49 -15.51 2.56 14.98
CA TYR A 49 -14.28 2.33 15.75
C TYR A 49 -13.51 1.18 15.13
N ILE A 50 -12.26 1.44 14.80
CA ILE A 50 -11.34 0.44 14.28
C ILE A 50 -10.19 0.36 15.26
N GLN A 51 -9.98 -0.81 15.87
CA GLN A 51 -9.01 -0.99 16.96
C GLN A 51 -7.59 -0.49 16.65
N THR A 52 -7.14 -0.60 15.40
CA THR A 52 -5.81 -0.17 14.93
C THR A 52 -5.73 1.31 14.55
N ILE A 53 -6.87 2.01 14.45
CA ILE A 53 -6.98 3.39 13.96
C ILE A 53 -7.57 4.34 15.00
N GLY A 54 -8.52 3.88 15.81
CA GLY A 54 -9.36 4.69 16.69
C GLY A 54 -10.74 4.98 16.09
N VAL A 55 -11.30 6.14 16.47
CA VAL A 55 -12.62 6.58 16.01
C VAL A 55 -12.49 7.23 14.65
N VAL A 56 -13.26 6.75 13.69
CA VAL A 56 -13.20 7.17 12.28
C VAL A 56 -14.56 7.67 11.84
N ALA A 57 -14.59 8.80 11.14
CA ALA A 57 -15.74 9.21 10.34
C ALA A 57 -15.58 8.68 8.92
N ARG A 58 -16.53 7.86 8.45
CA ARG A 58 -16.52 7.19 7.16
C ARG A 58 -17.64 7.74 6.28
N ARG A 59 -17.27 8.46 5.23
CA ARG A 59 -18.18 8.97 4.23
C ARG A 59 -17.41 9.29 2.96
N LYS A 60 -17.99 8.92 1.81
CA LYS A 60 -17.37 9.15 0.50
C LYS A 60 -16.97 10.62 0.33
N ASN A 61 -15.70 10.87 0.03
CA ASN A 61 -15.08 12.19 -0.15
C ASN A 61 -15.10 13.13 1.07
N ILE A 62 -15.32 12.64 2.29
CA ILE A 62 -15.35 13.49 3.50
C ILE A 62 -14.14 14.43 3.63
N LEU A 63 -12.93 13.96 3.29
CA LEU A 63 -11.74 14.80 3.35
C LEU A 63 -11.80 15.97 2.37
N LYS A 64 -12.26 15.71 1.14
CA LYS A 64 -12.38 16.74 0.11
C LYS A 64 -13.49 17.72 0.43
N ASP A 65 -14.59 17.25 1.01
CA ASP A 65 -15.70 18.11 1.40
C ASP A 65 -15.27 19.06 2.53
N ILE A 66 -14.53 18.54 3.52
CA ILE A 66 -14.02 19.32 4.65
C ILE A 66 -12.88 20.27 4.24
N TYR A 67 -12.05 19.84 3.29
CA TYR A 67 -10.86 20.56 2.87
C TYR A 67 -10.83 20.73 1.34
N PRO A 68 -11.73 21.56 0.78
CA PRO A 68 -11.95 21.66 -0.67
C PRO A 68 -10.75 22.23 -1.45
N ASP A 69 -9.90 23.01 -0.77
CA ASP A 69 -8.69 23.61 -1.35
C ASP A 69 -7.49 22.65 -1.38
N LEU A 70 -7.68 21.39 -0.98
CA LEU A 70 -6.63 20.37 -1.05
C LEU A 70 -6.14 20.22 -2.51
N PRO A 71 -4.84 20.44 -2.79
CA PRO A 71 -4.31 20.37 -4.15
C PRO A 71 -4.14 18.90 -4.56
N VAL A 72 -5.21 18.35 -5.14
CA VAL A 72 -5.21 17.00 -5.74
C VAL A 72 -4.87 17.12 -7.22
N ASP A 73 -3.87 16.37 -7.66
CA ASP A 73 -3.48 16.35 -9.06
C ASP A 73 -4.39 15.44 -9.92
N LYS A 74 -4.11 15.37 -11.22
CA LYS A 74 -4.86 14.55 -12.18
C LYS A 74 -4.84 13.04 -11.89
N ASP A 75 -3.86 12.57 -11.13
CA ASP A 75 -3.70 11.16 -10.76
C ASP A 75 -4.36 10.85 -9.40
N GLY A 76 -4.99 11.85 -8.75
CA GLY A 76 -5.61 11.70 -7.44
C GLY A 76 -4.62 11.84 -6.26
N LEU A 77 -3.41 12.34 -6.50
CA LEU A 77 -2.36 12.43 -5.50
C LEU A 77 -2.21 13.87 -4.97
N VAL A 78 -1.71 13.98 -3.73
CA VAL A 78 -1.40 15.25 -3.07
C VAL A 78 0.11 15.40 -2.95
N SER A 79 0.62 16.61 -3.18
CA SER A 79 2.04 16.93 -3.02
C SER A 79 2.48 16.70 -1.58
N TRP A 80 3.59 15.97 -1.40
CA TRP A 80 4.16 15.73 -0.08
C TRP A 80 4.73 17.00 0.55
N ASN A 81 5.26 17.93 -0.25
CA ASN A 81 5.71 19.23 0.24
C ASN A 81 4.53 20.05 0.79
N PHE A 82 3.38 20.04 0.10
CA PHE A 82 2.15 20.65 0.64
C PHE A 82 1.75 20.02 1.99
N ILE A 83 1.82 18.69 2.10
CA ILE A 83 1.53 17.96 3.34
C ILE A 83 2.49 18.41 4.46
N LYS A 84 3.81 18.42 4.21
CA LYS A 84 4.82 18.88 5.19
C LYS A 84 4.60 20.32 5.65
N ASP A 85 4.22 21.21 4.73
CA ASP A 85 4.08 22.65 5.01
C ASP A 85 2.78 23.00 5.75
N LYS A 86 1.67 22.33 5.41
CA LYS A 86 0.32 22.71 5.86
C LYS A 86 -0.25 21.79 6.93
N LEU A 87 0.10 20.52 6.90
CA LEU A 87 -0.42 19.52 7.80
C LEU A 87 0.68 19.23 8.81
N GLN A 88 0.66 19.98 9.92
CA GLN A 88 1.69 19.88 10.95
C GLN A 88 1.91 18.41 11.31
N SER A 89 3.18 17.99 11.31
CA SER A 89 3.60 16.66 11.73
C SER A 89 2.89 16.29 13.03
N SER A 90 1.89 15.41 12.95
CA SER A 90 1.48 14.65 14.13
C SER A 90 2.67 13.80 14.52
N ASN A 91 2.82 13.57 15.83
CA ASN A 91 3.72 12.57 16.38
C ASN A 91 3.77 11.35 15.47
N GLN A 92 4.95 11.19 14.86
CA GLN A 92 5.44 10.37 13.76
C GLN A 92 4.86 8.93 13.63
N MET A 93 3.54 8.78 13.52
CA MET A 93 2.94 7.48 13.19
C MET A 93 2.78 7.40 11.67
N ALA A 94 3.44 6.41 11.06
CA ALA A 94 3.37 6.18 9.62
C ALA A 94 1.91 6.18 9.15
N GLY A 95 1.62 6.90 8.06
CA GLY A 95 0.28 6.94 7.48
C GLY A 95 -0.73 7.89 8.14
N TYR A 96 -0.37 8.57 9.23
CA TYR A 96 -1.23 9.55 9.90
C TYR A 96 -0.64 10.96 9.77
N ILE A 97 -1.48 11.90 9.36
CA ILE A 97 -1.15 13.28 9.10
C ILE A 97 -2.08 14.15 9.94
N GLY A 98 -1.54 14.69 11.04
CA GLY A 98 -2.29 15.49 12.00
C GLY A 98 -2.81 16.81 11.42
N LEU A 99 -4.10 17.06 11.66
CA LEU A 99 -4.69 18.39 11.63
C LEU A 99 -5.20 18.72 13.04
N ASN A 100 -5.46 19.99 13.31
CA ASN A 100 -5.91 20.44 14.63
C ASN A 100 -7.23 19.76 15.06
N ASP A 101 -8.13 19.52 14.10
CA ASP A 101 -9.50 19.05 14.37
C ASP A 101 -9.74 17.58 14.04
N PHE A 102 -8.87 16.95 13.25
CA PHE A 102 -8.96 15.55 12.87
C PHE A 102 -7.61 15.05 12.34
N VAL A 103 -7.50 13.78 12.02
CA VAL A 103 -6.28 13.19 11.46
C VAL A 103 -6.58 12.67 10.06
N VAL A 104 -5.84 13.20 9.09
CA VAL A 104 -5.85 12.72 7.71
C VAL A 104 -5.02 11.44 7.65
N MET A 105 -5.45 10.49 6.83
CA MET A 105 -4.72 9.25 6.61
C MET A 105 -4.26 9.16 5.16
N VAL A 106 -3.14 8.47 4.92
CA VAL A 106 -2.77 8.06 3.57
C VAL A 106 -3.74 6.99 3.05
N HIS A 107 -3.72 6.67 1.76
CA HIS A 107 -4.66 5.74 1.16
C HIS A 107 -4.56 4.32 1.75
N PRO A 108 -5.66 3.62 2.08
CA PRO A 108 -5.65 2.31 2.76
C PRO A 108 -4.80 1.19 2.14
N TYR A 109 -4.47 1.25 0.87
CA TYR A 109 -3.62 0.25 0.22
C TYR A 109 -2.15 0.27 0.65
N PHE A 110 -1.73 1.29 1.38
CA PHE A 110 -0.46 1.26 2.12
C PHE A 110 -0.53 0.39 3.38
N ARG A 111 -1.71 -0.10 3.79
CA ARG A 111 -1.85 -1.03 4.92
C ARG A 111 -1.36 -2.42 4.56
N ARG A 112 -0.96 -3.18 5.59
CA ARG A 112 -0.56 -4.58 5.44
C ARG A 112 -1.69 -5.39 4.79
N GLY A 113 -1.36 -6.10 3.71
CA GLY A 113 -2.33 -6.86 2.91
C GLY A 113 -3.43 -6.03 2.25
N MET A 114 -3.29 -4.69 2.20
CA MET A 114 -4.32 -3.76 1.71
C MET A 114 -5.66 -3.82 2.48
N PHE A 115 -5.67 -4.43 3.67
CA PHE A 115 -6.85 -4.55 4.51
C PHE A 115 -7.07 -3.27 5.34
N LEU A 116 -8.31 -2.74 5.29
CA LEU A 116 -8.70 -1.51 6.00
C LEU A 116 -8.44 -1.55 7.51
N LEU A 117 -8.57 -2.72 8.14
CA LEU A 117 -8.43 -2.89 9.58
C LEU A 117 -6.97 -3.09 10.03
N ASN A 118 -6.04 -3.28 9.10
CA ASN A 118 -4.62 -3.45 9.43
C ASN A 118 -3.91 -2.11 9.56
N ASN A 119 -2.74 -2.11 10.21
CA ASN A 119 -1.86 -0.95 10.23
C ASN A 119 -1.16 -0.73 8.90
N TRP A 120 -0.59 0.46 8.77
CA TRP A 120 0.30 0.84 7.67
C TRP A 120 1.50 -0.10 7.62
N ALA A 121 1.85 -0.56 6.43
CA ALA A 121 3.08 -1.28 6.20
C ALA A 121 4.25 -0.36 6.59
N PRO A 122 4.93 -0.64 7.72
CA PRO A 122 5.27 0.43 8.66
C PRO A 122 6.40 1.35 8.19
N LEU A 123 7.06 1.06 7.06
CA LEU A 123 8.18 1.87 6.58
C LEU A 123 7.93 2.61 5.27
N PHE A 124 7.03 2.15 4.39
CA PHE A 124 6.87 2.84 3.09
C PHE A 124 6.48 4.32 3.27
N VAL A 125 5.47 4.56 4.12
CA VAL A 125 5.00 5.93 4.41
C VAL A 125 5.96 6.66 5.34
N GLU A 126 6.68 5.95 6.21
CA GLU A 126 7.72 6.57 7.03
C GLU A 126 8.88 7.11 6.18
N LEU A 127 9.27 6.38 5.13
CA LEU A 127 10.30 6.81 4.20
C LEU A 127 9.92 8.12 3.49
N PHE A 128 8.63 8.38 3.23
CA PHE A 128 8.18 9.68 2.70
C PHE A 128 8.60 10.84 3.61
N TRP A 129 8.51 10.69 4.94
CA TRP A 129 8.95 11.72 5.88
C TRP A 129 10.47 11.97 5.85
N ARG A 130 11.24 10.99 5.38
CA ARG A 130 12.70 11.08 5.21
C ARG A 130 13.13 11.66 3.85
N VAL A 131 12.18 11.97 2.96
CA VAL A 131 12.47 12.63 1.68
C VAL A 131 12.70 14.13 1.92
N GLU A 132 13.98 14.48 2.03
CA GLU A 132 14.47 15.86 2.24
C GLU A 132 15.09 16.50 0.99
N ASP A 133 15.29 15.74 -0.08
CA ASP A 133 15.89 16.26 -1.33
C ASP A 133 14.88 17.11 -2.11
N ASP A 134 15.13 18.41 -2.18
CA ASP A 134 14.30 19.37 -2.92
C ASP A 134 14.25 19.10 -4.43
N ASN A 135 15.14 18.25 -4.97
CA ASN A 135 15.08 17.80 -6.35
C ASN A 135 14.06 16.66 -6.58
N ILE A 136 13.40 16.17 -5.53
CA ILE A 136 12.41 15.10 -5.61
C ILE A 136 11.01 15.67 -5.33
N ASP A 137 10.21 15.75 -6.40
CA ASP A 137 8.80 16.08 -6.31
C ASP A 137 7.99 14.82 -5.94
N ALA A 138 7.77 14.64 -4.63
CA ALA A 138 7.03 13.52 -4.06
C ALA A 138 5.52 13.82 -3.95
N TYR A 139 4.70 12.81 -4.27
CA TYR A 139 3.25 12.84 -4.13
C TYR A 139 2.73 11.51 -3.59
N ILE A 140 1.64 11.57 -2.81
CA ILE A 140 1.03 10.40 -2.18
C ILE A 140 -0.50 10.49 -2.22
N ALA A 141 -1.15 9.34 -2.26
CA ALA A 141 -2.60 9.22 -2.18
C ALA A 141 -3.05 9.31 -0.72
N LEU A 142 -4.15 10.03 -0.50
CA LEU A 142 -4.81 10.15 0.80
C LEU A 142 -6.08 9.32 0.85
N ASP A 143 -6.54 8.99 2.06
CA ASP A 143 -7.86 8.42 2.29
C ASP A 143 -8.90 9.54 2.25
N PHE A 144 -9.61 9.63 1.12
CA PHE A 144 -10.64 10.64 0.95
C PHE A 144 -11.96 10.29 1.64
N ASP A 145 -12.15 9.02 1.98
CA ASP A 145 -13.42 8.47 2.44
C ASP A 145 -13.44 8.27 3.97
N ASN A 146 -12.28 8.34 4.62
CA ASN A 146 -12.14 8.18 6.05
C ASN A 146 -11.23 9.26 6.64
N VAL A 147 -11.67 9.87 7.74
CA VAL A 147 -10.81 10.69 8.59
C VAL A 147 -10.91 10.20 10.04
N ARG A 148 -9.79 10.25 10.76
CA ARG A 148 -9.76 9.86 12.16
C ARG A 148 -10.10 11.06 13.04
N VAL A 149 -11.01 10.86 13.99
CA VAL A 149 -11.65 11.93 14.77
C VAL A 149 -10.95 12.15 16.11
N ASN A 150 -10.52 11.07 16.76
CA ASN A 150 -9.77 11.16 18.01
C ASN A 150 -8.31 11.55 17.73
N THR A 151 -7.90 12.74 18.16
CA THR A 151 -6.54 13.29 17.95
C THR A 151 -5.54 12.84 19.02
N GLU A 152 -6.00 12.09 20.03
CA GLU A 152 -5.15 11.54 21.08
C GLU A 152 -4.04 10.65 20.47
N SER A 153 -2.81 10.84 20.95
CA SER A 153 -1.72 9.94 20.60
C SER A 153 -1.94 8.61 21.31
N PHE A 154 -2.49 7.61 20.61
CA PHE A 154 -2.34 6.22 21.04
C PHE A 154 -1.20 5.60 20.23
N PHE A 155 -0.45 4.71 20.89
CA PHE A 155 0.73 4.10 20.32
C PHE A 155 0.43 2.63 20.03
N TYR A 156 0.25 2.29 18.76
CA TYR A 156 0.23 0.91 18.30
C TYR A 156 1.49 0.69 17.45
N MET A 157 2.41 -0.13 17.93
CA MET A 157 3.67 -0.41 17.25
C MET A 157 3.64 -1.82 16.65
N GLU A 158 3.79 -1.91 15.33
CA GLU A 158 4.16 -3.16 14.66
C GLU A 158 5.64 -3.05 14.28
N ALA A 159 6.51 -3.83 14.93
CA ALA A 159 7.95 -3.87 14.63
C ALA A 159 8.26 -4.74 13.39
N ASP A 160 7.44 -4.60 12.34
CA ASP A 160 7.54 -5.37 11.09
C ASP A 160 8.44 -4.62 10.09
N THR A 161 9.74 -4.58 10.38
CA THR A 161 10.70 -3.87 9.54
C THR A 161 11.14 -4.74 8.37
N TRP A 162 11.01 -4.21 7.16
CA TRP A 162 11.56 -4.80 5.95
C TRP A 162 12.84 -4.05 5.56
N PHE A 163 13.86 -4.75 5.06
CA PHE A 163 15.08 -4.10 4.56
C PHE A 163 15.09 -4.13 3.05
N GLY A 164 15.53 -3.03 2.43
CA GLY A 164 15.84 -3.01 1.00
C GLY A 164 16.98 -3.96 0.67
N ALA A 165 16.88 -4.64 -0.47
CA ALA A 165 17.93 -5.52 -0.96
C ALA A 165 19.20 -4.74 -1.38
N PRO A 166 20.42 -5.25 -1.13
CA PRO A 166 21.61 -4.77 -1.82
C PRO A 166 21.49 -5.09 -3.33
N PHE A 167 21.70 -4.12 -4.21
CA PHE A 167 21.45 -4.28 -5.65
C PHE A 167 22.65 -3.90 -6.51
N ASP A 168 22.84 -4.61 -7.64
CA ASP A 168 23.80 -4.20 -8.68
C ASP A 168 23.39 -2.83 -9.24
N ARG A 169 24.21 -1.82 -8.97
CA ARG A 169 23.89 -0.42 -9.27
C ARG A 169 23.94 -0.10 -10.76
N ASN A 170 24.41 -1.02 -11.60
CA ASN A 170 24.62 -0.77 -13.02
C ASN A 170 23.36 -1.08 -13.85
N ILE A 171 22.36 -0.21 -13.74
CA ILE A 171 21.11 -0.29 -14.53
C ILE A 171 21.39 -0.43 -16.04
N GLU A 172 22.49 0.16 -16.51
CA GLU A 172 22.94 0.12 -17.92
C GLU A 172 23.13 -1.32 -18.44
N ASN A 173 23.57 -2.25 -17.58
CA ASN A 173 23.92 -3.62 -17.94
C ASN A 173 22.75 -4.61 -17.87
N ILE A 174 21.62 -4.18 -17.31
CA ILE A 174 20.44 -5.05 -17.21
C ILE A 174 19.90 -5.28 -18.63
N PRO A 175 19.67 -6.52 -19.08
CA PRO A 175 19.10 -6.76 -20.39
C PRO A 175 17.62 -6.37 -20.42
N ASP A 176 17.14 -5.93 -21.59
CA ASP A 176 15.71 -5.84 -21.84
C ASP A 176 15.10 -7.24 -21.82
N GLY A 177 13.90 -7.36 -21.25
CA GLY A 177 13.24 -8.66 -21.12
C GLY A 177 12.23 -8.68 -19.99
N ILE A 178 11.66 -9.87 -19.80
CA ILE A 178 10.70 -10.16 -18.74
C ILE A 178 11.31 -11.25 -17.84
N SER A 179 11.21 -11.07 -16.54
CA SER A 179 11.52 -12.06 -15.52
C SER A 179 10.24 -12.35 -14.74
N LYS A 180 9.94 -13.63 -14.49
CA LYS A 180 8.82 -14.04 -13.65
C LYS A 180 9.37 -14.85 -12.48
N LEU A 181 9.24 -14.30 -11.29
CA LEU A 181 9.65 -14.96 -10.05
C LEU A 181 8.41 -15.54 -9.39
N ARG A 182 8.54 -16.73 -8.80
CA ARG A 182 7.47 -17.39 -8.07
C ARG A 182 8.00 -18.03 -6.79
N PRO A 183 7.16 -18.14 -5.76
CA PRO A 183 7.49 -18.96 -4.60
C PRO A 183 7.77 -20.41 -5.04
N PRO A 184 8.59 -21.16 -4.29
CA PRO A 184 8.84 -22.56 -4.60
C PRO A 184 7.56 -23.39 -4.63
N LEU A 185 7.42 -24.25 -5.65
CA LEU A 185 6.21 -25.06 -5.89
C LEU A 185 5.91 -26.09 -4.79
N ASP A 186 6.92 -26.43 -3.99
CA ASP A 186 6.84 -27.39 -2.89
C ASP A 186 6.25 -26.79 -1.60
N ILE A 187 5.92 -25.49 -1.60
CA ILE A 187 5.38 -24.80 -0.42
C ILE A 187 3.85 -24.75 -0.49
N GLU A 188 3.21 -25.33 0.52
CA GLU A 188 1.76 -25.30 0.67
C GLU A 188 1.21 -23.86 0.83
N ARG A 189 -0.04 -23.65 0.42
CA ARG A 189 -0.72 -22.34 0.44
C ARG A 189 -0.66 -21.65 1.81
N VAL A 190 -0.87 -22.40 2.90
CA VAL A 190 -0.86 -21.84 4.27
C VAL A 190 0.52 -21.31 4.65
N LEU A 191 1.59 -22.01 4.24
CA LEU A 191 2.97 -21.59 4.48
C LEU A 191 3.37 -20.44 3.55
N ASN A 192 2.85 -20.42 2.32
CA ASN A 192 3.04 -19.31 1.38
C ASN A 192 2.54 -17.98 1.97
N ASN A 193 1.37 -17.95 2.62
CA ASN A 193 0.91 -16.74 3.31
C ASN A 193 1.96 -16.21 4.30
N SER A 194 2.49 -17.09 5.15
CA SER A 194 3.42 -16.70 6.22
C SER A 194 4.81 -16.28 5.72
N ILE A 195 5.27 -16.81 4.58
CA ILE A 195 6.64 -16.59 4.08
C ILE A 195 6.68 -15.58 2.93
N PHE A 196 5.68 -15.62 2.06
CA PHE A 196 5.60 -14.83 0.82
C PHE A 196 4.43 -13.84 0.82
N ASN A 197 3.71 -13.67 1.94
CA ASN A 197 2.59 -12.72 2.07
C ASN A 197 1.57 -12.91 0.94
N ASP A 198 1.19 -14.16 0.68
CA ASP A 198 0.28 -14.56 -0.39
C ASP A 198 0.72 -14.21 -1.82
N ALA A 199 2.00 -13.89 -2.04
CA ALA A 199 2.51 -13.67 -3.38
C ALA A 199 2.40 -14.95 -4.21
N TYR A 200 1.80 -14.82 -5.38
CA TYR A 200 1.73 -15.86 -6.41
C TYR A 200 2.88 -15.71 -7.41
N SER A 201 3.11 -14.48 -7.89
CA SER A 201 4.28 -14.15 -8.70
C SER A 201 4.68 -12.69 -8.56
N LEU A 202 5.95 -12.43 -8.84
CA LEU A 202 6.46 -11.10 -9.14
C LEU A 202 6.94 -11.12 -10.59
N ASP A 203 6.20 -10.45 -11.44
CA ASP A 203 6.61 -10.25 -12.83
C ASP A 203 7.38 -8.94 -12.89
N VAL A 204 8.53 -8.93 -13.56
CA VAL A 204 9.37 -7.76 -13.78
C VAL A 204 9.68 -7.62 -15.26
N LYS A 205 9.68 -6.38 -15.76
CA LYS A 205 10.06 -6.07 -17.13
C LYS A 205 11.03 -4.89 -17.18
N TRP A 206 12.08 -5.07 -17.98
CA TRP A 206 12.91 -3.97 -18.48
C TRP A 206 12.71 -3.78 -19.96
N SER A 207 12.66 -2.52 -20.38
CA SER A 207 12.62 -2.15 -21.79
C SER A 207 13.37 -0.83 -21.99
N SER A 208 14.06 -0.70 -23.11
CA SER A 208 14.84 0.50 -23.44
C SER A 208 14.25 1.23 -24.64
N LYS A 209 14.15 2.56 -24.55
CA LYS A 209 13.75 3.44 -25.66
C LYS A 209 14.65 4.66 -25.70
N GLY A 210 15.61 4.67 -26.63
CA GLY A 210 16.64 5.70 -26.68
C GLY A 210 17.48 5.67 -25.41
N ASN A 211 17.61 6.81 -24.73
CA ASN A 211 18.40 6.93 -23.50
C ASN A 211 17.61 6.63 -22.21
N ILE A 212 16.36 6.22 -22.33
CA ILE A 212 15.52 5.89 -21.18
C ILE A 212 15.37 4.38 -21.07
N ARG A 213 15.72 3.84 -19.91
CA ARG A 213 15.39 2.47 -19.49
C ARG A 213 14.16 2.51 -18.59
N THR A 214 13.16 1.73 -18.94
CA THR A 214 11.91 1.61 -18.19
C THR A 214 11.87 0.30 -17.43
N PHE A 215 11.62 0.40 -16.13
CA PHE A 215 11.32 -0.73 -15.25
C PHE A 215 9.82 -0.78 -14.98
N GLN A 216 9.25 -1.98 -15.03
CA GLN A 216 7.89 -2.24 -14.60
C GLN A 216 7.86 -3.51 -13.75
N ALA A 217 7.06 -3.52 -12.68
CA ALA A 217 6.84 -4.72 -11.87
C ALA A 217 5.37 -4.89 -11.49
N LEU A 218 4.92 -6.14 -11.42
CA LEU A 218 3.57 -6.53 -11.00
C LEU A 218 3.68 -7.64 -9.95
N GLU A 219 3.15 -7.37 -8.76
CA GLU A 219 2.97 -8.40 -7.73
C GLU A 219 1.55 -8.95 -7.83
N PHE A 220 1.45 -10.20 -8.24
CA PHE A 220 0.22 -10.98 -8.19
C PHE A 220 0.14 -11.69 -6.85
N LYS A 221 -1.04 -11.64 -6.23
CA LYS A 221 -1.37 -12.46 -5.06
C LYS A 221 -2.08 -13.74 -5.48
N HIS A 222 -2.30 -14.67 -4.57
CA HIS A 222 -3.21 -15.77 -4.88
C HIS A 222 -4.65 -15.27 -5.06
N GLU A 223 -5.47 -16.03 -5.82
CA GLU A 223 -6.82 -15.62 -6.23
C GLU A 223 -7.81 -15.44 -5.07
N ASP A 224 -7.56 -16.02 -3.91
CA ASP A 224 -8.35 -15.82 -2.70
C ASP A 224 -8.10 -14.45 -2.04
N VAL A 225 -7.06 -13.73 -2.44
CA VAL A 225 -6.81 -12.36 -2.01
C VAL A 225 -7.64 -11.40 -2.86
N THR A 226 -8.60 -10.75 -2.21
CA THR A 226 -9.52 -9.80 -2.85
C THR A 226 -9.66 -8.51 -2.04
N VAL A 227 -10.12 -7.46 -2.73
CA VAL A 227 -10.50 -6.18 -2.13
C VAL A 227 -11.87 -5.75 -2.65
N GLU A 228 -12.63 -5.07 -1.80
CA GLU A 228 -13.91 -4.49 -2.16
C GLU A 228 -13.75 -3.02 -2.54
N LEU A 229 -14.32 -2.61 -3.66
CA LEU A 229 -14.30 -1.23 -4.13
C LEU A 229 -15.62 -0.87 -4.79
N ASP A 230 -16.32 0.14 -4.25
CA ASP A 230 -17.66 0.55 -4.69
C ASP A 230 -18.67 -0.63 -4.76
N GLY A 231 -18.54 -1.61 -3.84
CA GLY A 231 -19.42 -2.79 -3.76
C GLY A 231 -19.10 -3.90 -4.77
N VAL A 232 -17.94 -3.85 -5.41
CA VAL A 232 -17.45 -4.87 -6.34
C VAL A 232 -16.16 -5.47 -5.83
N THR A 233 -16.09 -6.80 -5.83
CA THR A 233 -14.91 -7.59 -5.49
C THR A 233 -13.91 -7.58 -6.65
N TYR A 234 -12.66 -7.23 -6.34
CA TYR A 234 -11.54 -7.25 -7.29
C TYR A 234 -10.36 -8.05 -6.73
N HIS A 235 -9.51 -8.53 -7.63
CA HIS A 235 -8.17 -9.00 -7.30
C HIS A 235 -7.18 -7.84 -7.47
N PRO A 236 -6.49 -7.43 -6.39
CA PRO A 236 -5.52 -6.34 -6.44
C PRO A 236 -4.16 -6.83 -6.94
N VAL A 237 -3.53 -6.04 -7.81
CA VAL A 237 -2.15 -6.25 -8.28
C VAL A 237 -1.36 -4.99 -8.04
N ARG A 238 -0.31 -5.07 -7.21
CA ARG A 238 0.58 -3.93 -6.98
C ARG A 238 1.49 -3.74 -8.17
N TYR A 239 1.52 -2.52 -8.70
CA TYR A 239 2.25 -2.15 -9.90
C TYR A 239 3.26 -1.06 -9.59
N ILE A 240 4.50 -1.21 -10.09
CA ILE A 240 5.51 -0.16 -10.10
C ILE A 240 5.88 0.15 -11.54
N HIS A 241 6.11 1.44 -11.83
CA HIS A 241 6.75 1.94 -13.04
C HIS A 241 7.88 2.90 -12.68
N ALA A 242 9.04 2.75 -13.30
CA ALA A 242 10.16 3.68 -13.12
C ALA A 242 10.93 3.91 -14.43
N GLU A 243 11.50 5.10 -14.56
CA GLU A 243 12.29 5.51 -15.72
C GLU A 243 13.69 5.94 -15.28
N TYR A 244 14.69 5.29 -15.82
CA TYR A 244 16.11 5.58 -15.61
C TYR A 244 16.70 6.26 -16.85
N ASP A 245 17.34 7.41 -16.64
CA ASP A 245 18.00 8.17 -17.69
C ASP A 245 19.48 7.78 -17.75
N LEU A 246 19.89 7.17 -18.86
CA LEU A 246 21.26 6.68 -19.08
C LEU A 246 22.29 7.81 -19.14
N ASN A 247 21.90 9.02 -19.56
CA ASN A 247 22.82 10.15 -19.60
C ASN A 247 23.08 10.70 -18.20
N LYS A 248 22.00 10.84 -17.42
CA LYS A 248 22.07 11.37 -16.05
C LYS A 248 22.54 10.32 -15.03
N LYS A 249 22.45 9.04 -15.39
CA LYS A 249 22.70 7.89 -14.51
C LYS A 249 21.83 7.91 -13.25
N ALA A 250 20.59 8.36 -13.39
CA ALA A 250 19.64 8.50 -12.30
C ALA A 250 18.21 8.19 -12.77
N PHE A 251 17.36 7.81 -11.82
CA PHE A 251 15.93 7.73 -12.09
C PHE A 251 15.35 9.14 -12.19
N ARG A 252 14.41 9.30 -13.13
CA ARG A 252 13.72 10.58 -13.42
C ARG A 252 12.24 10.58 -13.05
N HIS A 253 11.67 9.39 -12.90
CA HIS A 253 10.27 9.16 -12.63
C HIS A 253 10.10 7.77 -12.00
N PHE A 254 9.26 7.68 -10.97
CA PHE A 254 8.93 6.44 -10.30
C PHE A 254 7.55 6.57 -9.68
N ASP A 255 6.62 5.71 -10.07
CA ASP A 255 5.29 5.67 -9.50
C ASP A 255 4.87 4.24 -9.15
N GLY A 256 3.89 4.17 -8.26
CA GLY A 256 3.29 2.91 -7.86
C GLY A 256 1.79 3.03 -7.71
N ALA A 257 1.11 1.94 -8.00
CA ALA A 257 -0.33 1.88 -8.08
C ALA A 257 -0.85 0.48 -7.70
N VAL A 258 -2.18 0.37 -7.52
CA VAL A 258 -2.88 -0.92 -7.45
C VAL A 258 -3.83 -1.01 -8.63
N GLN A 259 -3.64 -2.06 -9.42
CA GLN A 259 -4.53 -2.43 -10.51
C GLN A 259 -5.58 -3.41 -9.98
N HIS A 260 -6.85 -3.15 -10.31
CA HIS A 260 -7.98 -3.95 -9.87
C HIS A 260 -8.55 -4.71 -11.06
N PHE A 261 -8.47 -6.03 -10.98
CA PHE A 261 -8.99 -6.93 -12.00
C PHE A 261 -10.24 -7.63 -11.48
N LEU A 262 -11.28 -7.71 -12.30
CA LEU A 262 -12.38 -8.63 -12.03
C LEU A 262 -11.86 -10.08 -12.10
N PRO A 263 -12.54 -11.06 -11.48
CA PRO A 263 -12.06 -12.45 -11.44
C PRO A 263 -11.63 -13.02 -12.79
N ASN A 264 -12.47 -12.87 -13.82
CA ASN A 264 -12.16 -13.36 -15.17
C ASN A 264 -10.96 -12.63 -15.80
N GLU A 265 -10.81 -11.33 -15.52
CA GLU A 265 -9.69 -10.53 -16.02
C GLU A 265 -8.39 -10.92 -15.33
N TYR A 266 -8.47 -11.23 -14.04
CA TYR A 266 -7.35 -11.65 -13.22
C TYR A 266 -6.80 -12.99 -13.70
N HIS A 267 -7.66 -13.99 -13.88
CA HIS A 267 -7.29 -15.30 -14.42
C HIS A 267 -6.66 -15.21 -15.81
N GLN A 268 -7.12 -14.30 -16.65
CA GLN A 268 -6.48 -14.04 -17.93
C GLN A 268 -5.11 -13.39 -17.75
N ARG A 269 -5.02 -12.38 -16.88
CA ARG A 269 -3.81 -11.58 -16.71
C ARG A 269 -2.66 -12.34 -16.07
N ILE A 270 -2.95 -13.23 -15.12
CA ILE A 270 -1.96 -13.95 -14.31
C ILE A 270 -1.13 -14.95 -15.13
N ASP A 271 -1.70 -15.45 -16.22
CA ASP A 271 -1.04 -16.37 -17.16
C ASP A 271 -0.38 -15.65 -18.35
N MET A 272 -0.60 -14.34 -18.51
CA MET A 272 -0.06 -13.53 -19.60
C MET A 272 1.31 -12.91 -19.27
N ASP A 273 2.14 -12.73 -20.29
CA ASP A 273 3.37 -11.94 -20.18
C ASP A 273 3.06 -10.43 -20.21
N PHE A 274 3.96 -9.61 -19.65
CA PHE A 274 3.89 -8.14 -19.74
C PHE A 274 3.72 -7.59 -21.16
N ASN A 275 4.16 -8.35 -22.17
CA ASN A 275 4.07 -7.98 -23.58
C ASN A 275 2.76 -8.37 -24.24
N PHE A 276 1.82 -8.99 -23.52
CA PHE A 276 0.51 -9.29 -24.09
C PHE A 276 -0.23 -7.98 -24.34
N ASP A 277 -0.30 -7.65 -25.62
CA ASP A 277 -0.72 -6.37 -26.15
C ASP A 277 -2.17 -6.10 -25.72
N SER A 278 -2.42 -4.98 -25.03
CA SER A 278 -3.75 -4.51 -24.64
C SER A 278 -4.66 -4.17 -25.84
N LYS A 279 -4.24 -4.53 -27.05
CA LYS A 279 -4.91 -4.35 -28.33
C LYS A 279 -5.56 -5.63 -28.88
N SER A 280 -5.20 -6.81 -28.38
CA SER A 280 -5.84 -8.07 -28.78
C SER A 280 -6.66 -8.64 -27.62
N LEU A 281 -7.97 -8.69 -27.82
CA LEU A 281 -9.06 -8.96 -26.86
C LEU A 281 -9.37 -7.77 -25.94
N ASN A 282 -10.56 -7.18 -26.12
CA ASN A 282 -11.25 -6.24 -25.22
C ASN A 282 -10.36 -5.68 -24.12
N SER A 283 -9.65 -4.58 -24.41
CA SER A 283 -8.69 -3.94 -23.51
C SER A 283 -9.09 -4.09 -22.04
N LEU A 284 -8.45 -5.01 -21.33
CA LEU A 284 -8.65 -5.26 -19.90
C LEU A 284 -8.24 -3.98 -19.17
N LYS A 285 -9.15 -3.04 -19.06
CA LYS A 285 -8.92 -1.74 -18.41
C LYS A 285 -9.14 -1.93 -16.92
N ALA A 286 -8.15 -2.55 -16.28
CA ALA A 286 -8.11 -2.61 -14.82
C ALA A 286 -8.31 -1.20 -14.26
N LYS A 287 -9.16 -1.08 -13.24
CA LYS A 287 -9.28 0.18 -12.49
C LYS A 287 -7.95 0.39 -11.78
N ASN A 288 -7.24 1.45 -12.14
CA ASN A 288 -5.91 1.72 -11.62
C ASN A 288 -5.98 2.86 -10.60
N ILE A 289 -5.56 2.59 -9.37
CA ILE A 289 -5.47 3.61 -8.31
C ILE A 289 -3.99 3.88 -8.09
N LYS A 290 -3.51 5.05 -8.54
CA LYS A 290 -2.15 5.49 -8.25
C LYS A 290 -2.04 5.81 -6.77
N LEU A 291 -0.97 5.34 -6.14
CA LEU A 291 -0.75 5.50 -4.71
C LEU A 291 0.35 6.51 -4.41
N PHE A 292 1.38 6.58 -5.24
CA PHE A 292 2.44 7.54 -5.09
C PHE A 292 3.13 7.83 -6.41
N LYS A 293 3.86 8.94 -6.45
CA LYS A 293 4.88 9.18 -7.48
C LYS A 293 6.01 10.06 -6.94
N PHE A 294 7.18 9.86 -7.53
CA PHE A 294 8.36 10.68 -7.40
C PHE A 294 8.77 11.13 -8.80
N ASN A 295 8.95 12.44 -8.97
CA ASN A 295 9.57 13.01 -10.16
C ASN A 295 10.85 13.75 -9.74
N GLY A 296 11.72 14.01 -10.71
CA GLY A 296 13.01 14.62 -10.43
C GLY A 296 14.11 13.58 -10.41
N GLU A 297 15.26 13.87 -9.78
CA GLU A 297 16.46 13.03 -9.92
C GLU A 297 16.74 12.26 -8.63
N PHE A 298 16.73 10.93 -8.69
CA PHE A 298 17.01 10.10 -7.51
C PHE A 298 17.85 8.86 -7.82
N SER A 299 18.57 8.41 -6.80
CA SER A 299 19.56 7.35 -6.91
C SER A 299 18.92 5.96 -7.10
N VAL A 300 19.73 5.01 -7.58
CA VAL A 300 19.32 3.59 -7.64
C VAL A 300 18.97 3.06 -6.25
N ASN A 301 19.71 3.44 -5.21
CA ASN A 301 19.42 2.98 -3.84
C ASN A 301 18.06 3.47 -3.35
N PHE A 302 17.72 4.74 -3.62
CA PHE A 302 16.39 5.30 -3.30
C PHE A 302 15.30 4.45 -3.96
N TRP A 303 15.42 4.19 -5.26
CA TRP A 303 14.45 3.40 -6.00
C TRP A 303 14.32 1.96 -5.46
N VAL A 304 15.43 1.27 -5.18
CA VAL A 304 15.43 -0.10 -4.61
C VAL A 304 14.78 -0.13 -3.23
N GLU A 305 15.07 0.84 -2.37
CA GLU A 305 14.50 0.94 -1.03
C GLU A 305 12.98 1.05 -1.11
N PHE A 306 12.47 2.05 -1.84
CA PHE A 306 11.03 2.24 -1.98
C PHE A 306 10.34 1.07 -2.70
N CYS A 307 10.96 0.44 -3.70
CA CYS A 307 10.40 -0.78 -4.32
C CYS A 307 10.25 -1.91 -3.30
N SER A 308 11.28 -2.15 -2.49
CA SER A 308 11.29 -3.20 -1.47
C SER A 308 10.20 -2.96 -0.42
N HIS A 309 10.00 -1.71 -0.02
CA HIS A 309 8.96 -1.34 0.95
C HIS A 309 7.55 -1.33 0.36
N PHE A 310 7.39 -1.03 -0.94
CA PHE A 310 6.08 -1.11 -1.58
C PHE A 310 5.61 -2.57 -1.71
N TYR A 311 6.54 -3.49 -1.98
CA TYR A 311 6.30 -4.94 -2.00
C TYR A 311 6.61 -5.63 -0.67
N ILE A 312 6.41 -4.93 0.46
CA ILE A 312 6.70 -5.46 1.80
C ILE A 312 6.06 -6.84 2.04
N GLY A 313 6.85 -7.73 2.66
CA GLY A 313 6.45 -9.10 2.96
C GLY A 313 6.55 -10.07 1.79
N ASN A 314 6.93 -9.62 0.59
CA ASN A 314 7.15 -10.48 -0.56
C ASN A 314 8.66 -10.67 -0.82
N PRO A 315 9.26 -11.81 -0.44
CA PRO A 315 10.68 -12.08 -0.66
C PRO A 315 11.11 -12.08 -2.13
N LEU A 316 10.19 -12.20 -3.09
CA LEU A 316 10.54 -12.23 -4.51
C LEU A 316 11.14 -10.90 -4.99
N ILE A 317 10.79 -9.77 -4.36
CA ILE A 317 11.44 -8.49 -4.70
C ILE A 317 12.89 -8.48 -4.26
N PHE A 318 13.19 -9.14 -3.13
CA PHE A 318 14.55 -9.29 -2.63
C PHE A 318 15.35 -10.27 -3.48
N GLU A 319 14.72 -11.39 -3.89
CA GLU A 319 15.29 -12.34 -4.87
C GLU A 319 15.62 -11.63 -6.18
N TYR A 320 14.72 -10.79 -6.69
CA TYR A 320 14.95 -10.04 -7.91
C TYR A 320 16.20 -9.17 -7.84
N PHE A 321 16.42 -8.48 -6.73
CA PHE A 321 17.55 -7.57 -6.57
C PHE A 321 18.86 -8.28 -6.19
N THR A 322 18.83 -9.36 -5.43
CA THR A 322 20.04 -10.00 -4.89
C THR A 322 20.39 -11.35 -5.52
N GLY A 323 19.45 -11.95 -6.27
CA GLY A 323 19.52 -13.33 -6.74
C GLY A 323 19.28 -14.39 -5.65
N ASN A 324 18.96 -14.01 -4.41
CA ASN A 324 18.72 -14.91 -3.28
C ASN A 324 17.53 -14.46 -2.44
N TYR A 325 16.93 -15.35 -1.65
CA TYR A 325 15.99 -14.92 -0.61
C TYR A 325 16.72 -14.30 0.59
N PRO A 326 16.02 -13.49 1.41
CA PRO A 326 16.52 -13.13 2.74
C PRO A 326 16.85 -14.39 3.56
N ASP A 327 17.89 -14.33 4.40
CA ASP A 327 18.37 -15.49 5.18
C ASP A 327 17.25 -16.17 5.98
N HIS A 328 16.38 -15.39 6.64
CA HIS A 328 15.27 -15.92 7.43
C HIS A 328 14.23 -16.69 6.59
N VAL A 329 14.06 -16.33 5.31
CA VAL A 329 13.18 -17.05 4.37
C VAL A 329 13.84 -18.36 3.99
N THR A 330 15.12 -18.33 3.62
CA THR A 330 15.91 -19.53 3.30
C THR A 330 15.90 -20.53 4.46
N ASP A 331 16.13 -20.07 5.69
CA ASP A 331 16.09 -20.89 6.90
C ASP A 331 14.71 -21.50 7.14
N SER A 332 13.64 -20.72 6.92
CA SER A 332 12.26 -21.20 7.08
C SER A 332 11.93 -22.30 6.07
N LEU A 333 12.32 -22.11 4.80
CA LEU A 333 12.13 -23.10 3.74
C LEU A 333 12.90 -24.40 4.03
N ASN A 334 14.14 -24.29 4.50
CA ASN A 334 14.95 -25.46 4.86
C ASN A 334 14.29 -26.27 6.00
N ARG A 335 13.83 -25.60 7.06
CA ARG A 335 13.12 -26.27 8.17
C ARG A 335 11.83 -26.97 7.74
N ILE A 336 11.07 -26.37 6.81
CA ILE A 336 9.86 -27.00 6.26
C ILE A 336 10.23 -28.27 5.52
N ARG A 337 11.23 -28.20 4.64
CA ARG A 337 11.68 -29.34 3.83
C ARG A 337 12.25 -30.48 4.67
N GLU A 338 13.02 -30.17 5.72
CA GLU A 338 13.55 -31.17 6.65
C GLU A 338 12.43 -31.94 7.36
N LYS A 339 11.35 -31.26 7.77
CA LYS A 339 10.19 -31.89 8.43
C LYS A 339 9.35 -32.77 7.52
N VAL A 340 9.40 -32.56 6.21
CA VAL A 340 8.68 -33.40 5.23
C VAL A 340 9.45 -34.72 4.97
N VAL A 341 10.75 -34.77 5.28
CA VAL A 341 11.62 -35.94 5.06
C VAL A 341 11.63 -36.91 6.27
N THR A 342 11.21 -36.45 7.45
CA THR A 342 10.97 -37.28 8.65
C THR A 342 9.51 -37.65 8.80
#